data_AF-A0A327W213-F1
#
_entry.id   AF-A0A327W213-F1
#
_cell.length_a   1.000
_cell.length_b   1.000
_cell.length_c   1.000
_cell.angle_alpha   90.00
_cell.angle_beta   90.00
_cell.angle_gamma   90.00
#
_symmetry.space_group_name_H-M   'P 1'
#
loop_
_entity.id
_entity.type
_entity.pdbx_description
1 polymer ?
#
loop_
_entity_poly.entity_id
_entity_poly.type
_entity_poly.pdbx_seq_one_letter_code
_entity_poly.pdbx_strand_id
1 'polypeptide(L)'
;MFPILLTAALAASIILGVFLYRNFNRKRPIPAVLRSAAIVKINSYKSFGIMATVQFNDAGAPQVGERIQQEGDTYKIKGVVFESPQQHNHVWECKLEKI
;
A
#
# COMPACT_ATOMS: atom_id res chain seq x y z
N MET A 1 52.15 -0.28 10.33
CA MET A 1 51.22 -0.25 9.17
C MET A 1 50.17 -1.35 9.19
N PHE A 2 50.46 -2.57 9.63
CA PHE A 2 49.49 -3.68 9.70
C PHE A 2 48.22 -3.48 10.56
N PRO A 3 48.22 -2.82 11.74
CA PRO A 3 47.02 -2.77 12.58
C PRO A 3 45.92 -1.87 12.00
N ILE A 4 46.28 -0.88 11.18
CA ILE A 4 45.33 0.06 10.55
C ILE A 4 44.53 -0.63 9.43
N LEU A 5 45.17 -1.56 8.71
CA LEU A 5 44.50 -2.34 7.66
C LEU A 5 43.49 -3.32 8.26
N LEU A 6 43.81 -3.92 9.40
CA LEU A 6 42.94 -4.86 10.11
C LEU A 6 41.70 -4.17 10.69
N THR A 7 41.85 -2.98 11.27
CA THR A 7 40.70 -2.20 11.77
C THR A 7 39.84 -1.67 10.63
N ALA A 8 40.42 -1.24 9.51
CA ALA A 8 39.67 -0.81 8.34
C ALA A 8 38.84 -1.96 7.73
N ALA A 9 39.40 -3.16 7.65
CA ALA A 9 38.68 -4.34 7.14
C ALA A 9 37.50 -4.73 8.04
N LEU A 10 37.66 -4.66 9.36
CA LEU A 10 36.58 -4.88 10.34
C LEU A 10 35.48 -3.82 10.25
N ALA A 11 35.85 -2.54 10.11
CA ALA A 11 34.86 -1.49 9.93
C ALA A 11 34.05 -1.68 8.64
N ALA A 12 34.72 -2.07 7.54
CA ALA A 12 34.07 -2.31 6.26
C ALA A 12 33.08 -3.49 6.33
N SER A 13 33.41 -4.58 7.03
CA SER A 13 32.52 -5.73 7.16
C SER A 13 31.29 -5.43 8.00
N ILE A 14 31.41 -4.64 9.07
CA ILE A 14 30.28 -4.17 9.88
C ILE A 14 29.34 -3.29 9.05
N ILE A 15 29.88 -2.33 8.29
CA ILE A 15 29.08 -1.45 7.43
C ILE A 15 28.34 -2.26 6.37
N LEU A 16 29.02 -3.22 5.74
CA LEU A 16 28.41 -4.11 4.75
C LEU A 16 27.29 -4.95 5.37
N GLY A 17 27.51 -5.50 6.57
CA GLY A 17 26.50 -6.25 7.31
C GLY A 17 25.26 -5.42 7.62
N VAL A 18 25.44 -4.18 8.09
CA VAL A 18 24.33 -3.25 8.36
C VAL A 18 23.59 -2.89 7.07
N PHE A 19 24.32 -2.65 5.97
CA PHE A 19 23.72 -2.31 4.68
C PHE A 19 22.87 -3.48 4.15
N LEU A 20 23.40 -4.70 4.17
CA LEU A 20 22.69 -5.90 3.77
C LEU A 20 21.47 -6.14 4.66
N TYR A 21 21.60 -6.05 5.98
CA TYR A 21 20.49 -6.21 6.90
C TYR A 21 19.34 -5.22 6.62
N ARG A 22 19.67 -3.94 6.39
CA ARG A 22 18.67 -2.93 6.02
C ARG A 22 18.02 -3.23 4.67
N ASN A 23 18.79 -3.71 3.70
CA ASN A 23 18.27 -4.01 2.37
C ASN A 23 17.39 -5.28 2.36
N PHE A 24 17.73 -6.29 3.16
CA PHE A 24 16.89 -7.48 3.35
C PHE A 24 15.58 -7.17 4.10
N ASN A 25 15.63 -6.27 5.09
CA ASN A 25 14.44 -5.82 5.81
C ASN A 25 13.59 -4.80 5.05
N ARG A 26 14.04 -4.31 3.88
CA ARG A 26 13.16 -3.57 2.97
C ARG A 26 12.14 -4.56 2.43
N LYS A 27 10.97 -4.61 3.06
CA LYS A 27 9.78 -5.29 2.53
C LYS A 27 9.63 -4.87 1.08
N ARG A 28 9.82 -5.82 0.16
CA ARG A 28 9.57 -5.59 -1.26
C ARG A 28 8.10 -5.15 -1.36
N PRO A 29 7.79 -4.02 -2.00
CA PRO A 29 6.41 -3.66 -2.24
C PRO A 29 5.81 -4.80 -3.07
N ILE A 30 4.87 -5.55 -2.47
CA ILE A 30 4.04 -6.49 -3.22
C ILE A 30 3.47 -5.68 -4.39
N PRO A 31 3.60 -6.14 -5.65
CA PRO A 31 3.00 -5.45 -6.76
C PRO A 31 1.51 -5.35 -6.46
N ALA A 32 1.06 -4.14 -6.15
CA ALA A 32 -0.32 -3.91 -5.79
C ALA A 32 -1.14 -4.23 -7.03
N VAL A 33 -1.96 -5.29 -6.93
CA VAL A 33 -2.83 -5.73 -8.01
C VAL A 33 -3.75 -4.56 -8.33
N LEU A 34 -3.67 -4.10 -9.58
CA LEU A 34 -4.57 -3.07 -10.09
C LEU A 34 -5.89 -3.76 -10.40
N ARG A 35 -6.89 -3.52 -9.56
CA ARG A 35 -8.20 -4.16 -9.67
C ARG A 35 -9.16 -3.23 -10.42
N SER A 36 -9.94 -3.79 -11.33
CA SER A 36 -10.94 -3.03 -12.09
C SER A 36 -12.14 -2.73 -11.20
N ALA A 37 -12.31 -1.46 -10.85
CA ALA A 37 -13.41 -1.00 -10.02
C ALA A 37 -13.84 0.41 -10.46
N ALA A 38 -15.11 0.73 -10.25
CA ALA A 38 -15.68 2.05 -10.47
C ALA A 38 -15.94 2.72 -9.12
N ILE A 39 -15.48 3.96 -8.95
CA ILE A 39 -15.83 4.72 -7.75
C ILE A 39 -17.16 5.43 -8.01
N VAL A 40 -18.19 4.98 -7.31
CA VAL A 40 -19.57 5.46 -7.43
C VAL A 40 -19.73 6.80 -6.72
N LYS A 41 -19.04 6.99 -5.59
CA LYS A 41 -19.11 8.21 -4.78
C LYS A 41 -17.82 8.46 -4.05
N ILE A 42 -17.38 9.71 -4.02
CA ILE A 42 -16.22 10.15 -3.23
C ILE A 42 -16.70 11.20 -2.22
N ASN A 43 -16.45 10.93 -0.94
CA ASN A 43 -16.66 11.84 0.18
C ASN A 43 -15.30 12.13 0.83
N SER A 44 -14.81 13.35 0.69
CA SER A 44 -13.57 13.78 1.37
C SER A 44 -13.88 14.39 2.73
N TYR A 45 -13.39 13.79 3.81
CA TYR A 45 -13.52 14.32 5.17
C TYR A 45 -12.16 14.78 5.69
N LYS A 46 -12.08 16.01 6.25
CA LYS A 46 -10.83 16.58 6.79
C LYS A 46 -10.14 15.68 7.82
N SER A 47 -10.89 14.97 8.66
CA SER A 47 -10.38 14.12 9.74
C SER A 47 -10.14 12.67 9.33
N PHE A 48 -10.84 12.15 8.32
CA PHE A 48 -10.84 10.72 7.98
C PHE A 48 -10.22 10.40 6.62
N GLY A 49 -9.91 11.40 5.80
CA GLY A 49 -9.34 11.23 4.46
C GLY A 49 -10.43 11.07 3.38
N ILE A 50 -10.07 10.44 2.28
CA ILE A 50 -10.99 10.18 1.17
C ILE A 50 -11.75 8.89 1.49
N MET A 51 -13.05 9.01 1.75
CA MET A 51 -13.97 7.88 1.83
C MET A 51 -14.64 7.72 0.48
N ALA A 52 -14.73 6.51 -0.03
CA ALA A 52 -15.28 6.28 -1.35
C ALA A 52 -16.12 5.01 -1.39
N THR A 53 -17.27 5.11 -2.03
CA THR A 53 -18.10 3.97 -2.38
C THR A 53 -17.56 3.40 -3.68
N VAL A 54 -16.91 2.24 -3.61
CA VAL A 54 -16.26 1.58 -4.73
C VAL A 54 -17.06 0.35 -5.11
N GLN A 55 -17.46 0.26 -6.36
CA GLN A 55 -18.08 -0.91 -6.95
C GLN A 55 -17.01 -1.73 -7.66
N PHE A 56 -16.78 -2.94 -7.18
CA PHE A 56 -15.86 -3.86 -7.82
C PHE A 56 -16.60 -4.64 -8.91
N ASN A 57 -15.95 -4.81 -10.06
CA ASN A 57 -16.53 -5.57 -11.18
C ASN A 57 -16.56 -7.08 -10.89
N ASP A 58 -15.79 -7.52 -9.90
CA ASP A 58 -15.72 -8.89 -9.44
C ASP A 58 -16.32 -9.03 -8.03
N ALA A 59 -16.85 -10.23 -7.74
CA ALA A 59 -17.60 -10.50 -6.52
C ALA A 59 -16.75 -10.55 -5.23
N GLY A 60 -15.45 -10.32 -5.33
CA GLY A 60 -14.52 -10.39 -4.21
C GLY A 60 -14.62 -9.17 -3.29
N ALA A 61 -14.37 -9.37 -1.99
CA ALA A 61 -14.18 -8.26 -1.07
C ALA A 61 -12.88 -7.48 -1.40
N PRO A 62 -12.85 -6.16 -1.25
CA PRO A 62 -11.64 -5.37 -1.39
C PRO A 62 -10.63 -5.70 -0.30
N GLN A 63 -9.36 -5.57 -0.64
CA GLN A 63 -8.26 -5.77 0.31
C GLN A 63 -7.47 -4.48 0.52
N VAL A 64 -7.02 -4.28 1.76
CA VAL A 64 -6.14 -3.15 2.09
C VAL A 64 -4.82 -3.30 1.32
N GLY A 65 -4.44 -2.25 0.61
CA GLY A 65 -3.25 -2.20 -0.22
C GLY A 65 -3.53 -2.40 -1.72
N GLU A 66 -4.71 -2.86 -2.11
CA GLU A 66 -5.14 -2.88 -3.51
C GLU A 66 -5.13 -1.47 -4.10
N ARG A 67 -4.89 -1.41 -5.41
CA ARG A 67 -4.95 -0.18 -6.18
C ARG A 67 -6.15 -0.22 -7.12
N ILE A 68 -6.80 0.92 -7.21
CA ILE A 68 -7.93 1.16 -8.10
C ILE A 68 -7.62 2.43 -8.89
N GLN A 69 -7.95 2.40 -10.18
CA GLN A 69 -7.70 3.52 -11.08
C GLN A 69 -9.03 4.03 -11.60
N GLN A 70 -9.22 5.35 -11.54
CA GLN A 70 -10.39 6.02 -12.07
C GLN A 70 -9.95 7.32 -12.75
N GLU A 71 -10.40 7.54 -13.99
CA GLU A 71 -10.20 8.80 -14.71
C GLU A 71 -8.73 9.27 -14.78
N GLY A 72 -7.78 8.33 -14.80
CA GLY A 72 -6.34 8.61 -14.84
C GLY A 72 -5.67 8.76 -13.47
N ASP A 73 -6.45 8.90 -12.39
CA ASP A 73 -5.95 8.91 -11.02
C ASP A 73 -5.87 7.49 -10.44
N THR A 74 -4.81 7.21 -9.67
CA THR A 74 -4.66 5.95 -8.94
C THR A 74 -4.88 6.17 -7.45
N TYR A 75 -5.71 5.32 -6.85
CA TYR A 75 -5.99 5.32 -5.43
C TYR A 75 -5.59 3.99 -4.81
N LYS A 76 -5.06 4.05 -3.58
CA LYS A 76 -4.75 2.90 -2.74
C LYS A 76 -5.83 2.72 -1.68
N ILE A 77 -6.35 1.50 -1.53
CA ILE A 77 -7.24 1.16 -0.43
C ILE A 77 -6.44 1.09 0.87
N LYS A 78 -6.80 1.93 1.85
CA LYS A 78 -6.20 1.97 3.20
C LYS A 78 -7.05 1.27 4.24
N GLY A 79 -8.35 1.16 3.99
CA GLY A 79 -9.30 0.52 4.88
C GLY A 79 -10.57 0.16 4.14
N VAL A 80 -11.25 -0.87 4.60
CA VAL A 80 -12.55 -1.33 4.10
C VAL A 80 -13.53 -1.27 5.26
N VAL A 81 -14.67 -0.62 5.06
CA VAL A 81 -15.75 -0.54 6.04
C VAL A 81 -16.70 -1.70 5.77
N PHE A 82 -16.75 -2.65 6.71
CA PHE A 82 -17.51 -3.91 6.57
C PHE A 82 -19.02 -3.78 6.83
N GLU A 83 -19.48 -2.65 7.38
CA GLU A 83 -20.87 -2.47 7.83
C GLU A 83 -21.74 -1.68 6.85
N SER A 84 -21.33 -1.53 5.59
CA SER A 84 -22.16 -0.79 4.63
C SER A 84 -23.42 -1.59 4.28
N PRO A 85 -24.64 -1.06 4.47
CA PRO A 85 -25.90 -1.73 4.12
C PRO A 85 -26.05 -1.98 2.60
N GLN A 86 -25.11 -1.52 1.77
CA GLN A 86 -25.11 -1.64 0.31
C GLN A 86 -24.30 -2.83 -0.24
N GLN A 87 -23.85 -3.73 0.64
CA GLN A 87 -23.04 -4.90 0.29
C GLN A 87 -23.72 -5.86 -0.74
N HIS A 88 -25.01 -5.68 -0.98
CA HIS A 88 -25.81 -6.47 -1.92
C HIS A 88 -25.40 -6.36 -3.40
N ASN A 89 -24.57 -5.40 -3.82
CA ASN A 89 -24.24 -5.15 -5.24
C ASN A 89 -22.73 -5.08 -5.57
N HIS A 90 -21.87 -5.76 -4.80
CA HIS A 90 -20.40 -5.65 -4.93
C HIS A 90 -19.89 -4.21 -4.69
N VAL A 91 -20.68 -3.44 -3.94
CA VAL A 91 -20.39 -2.08 -3.54
C VAL A 91 -19.82 -2.11 -2.13
N TRP A 92 -18.67 -1.47 -1.97
CA TRP A 92 -17.93 -1.43 -0.72
C TRP A 92 -17.55 -0.01 -0.39
N GLU A 93 -17.64 0.34 0.88
CA GLU A 93 -17.17 1.63 1.36
C GLU A 93 -15.70 1.49 1.79
N CYS A 94 -14.82 2.19 1.08
CA CYS A 94 -13.38 2.08 1.19
C CYS A 94 -12.77 3.43 1.57
N LYS A 95 -11.78 3.40 2.46
CA LYS A 95 -10.90 4.55 2.68
C LYS A 95 -9.78 4.51 1.65
N LEU A 96 -9.63 5.59 0.90
CA LEU A 96 -8.68 5.72 -0.19
C LEU A 96 -7.58 6.75 0.12
N GLU A 97 -6.41 6.52 -0.47
CA GLU A 97 -5.29 7.45 -0.52
C GLU A 97 -4.88 7.62 -1.99
N LYS A 98 -4.87 8.84 -2.50
CA LYS A 98 -4.37 9.14 -3.85
C LYS A 98 -2.85 8.96 -3.89
N ILE A 99 -2.34 8.28 -4.92
CA ILE A 99 -0.91 7.98 -5.13
C ILE A 99 -0.39 8.70 -6.37
#